data_AF-A0A351SNW3-F1
#
_entry.id   AF-A0A351SNW3-F1
#
_cell.length_a   1.000
_cell.length_b   1.000
_cell.length_c   1.000
_cell.angle_alpha   90.00
_cell.angle_beta   90.00
_cell.angle_gamma   90.00
#
_symmetry.space_group_name_H-M   'P 1'
#
loop_
_entity.id
_entity.type
_entity.pdbx_description
1 polymer ?
#
loop_
_entity_poly.entity_id
_entity_poly.type
_entity_poly.pdbx_seq_one_letter_code
_entity_poly.pdbx_strand_id
1 'polypeptide(L)' 'MIGKILKTMRKKAGLSQNQIGKLCCFARNTISQYETGTLQPDFKTIEKIANECGYEITFYNSKTKNTLTTKNIVREEI' A
#
# COMPACT_ATOMS: atom_id res chain seq x y z
N MET A 1 -10.25 4.00 7.23
CA MET A 1 -9.83 2.60 7.43
C MET A 1 -8.43 2.34 6.84
N ILE A 2 -8.20 2.64 5.56
CA ILE A 2 -6.92 2.39 4.89
C ILE A 2 -5.71 3.09 5.52
N GLY A 3 -5.84 4.35 5.97
CA GLY A 3 -4.75 5.08 6.62
C GLY A 3 -4.17 4.39 7.86
N LYS A 4 -5.03 3.73 8.66
CA LYS A 4 -4.57 2.94 9.83
C LYS A 4 -3.79 1.70 9.40
N ILE A 5 -4.16 1.08 8.28
CA ILE A 5 -3.46 -0.08 7.70
C ILE A 5 -2.07 0.36 7.23
N LEU A 6 -1.98 1.46 6.45
CA LEU A 6 -0.70 2.04 6.00
C LEU A 6 0.23 2.36 7.19
N LYS A 7 -0.30 3.02 8.22
CA LYS A 7 0.44 3.32 9.45
C LYS A 7 0.96 2.06 10.14
N THR A 8 0.18 0.99 10.15
CA THR A 8 0.54 -0.28 10.78
C THR A 8 1.65 -0.98 10.01
N MET A 9 1.54 -1.07 8.68
CA MET A 9 2.58 -1.64 7.82
C MET A 9 3.91 -0.90 7.99
N ARG A 10 3.88 0.44 7.91
CA ARG A 10 5.07 1.28 8.11
C ARG A 10 5.73 1.04 9.47
N LYS A 11 4.94 1.01 10.54
CA LYS A 11 5.47 0.79 11.90
C LYS A 11 6.08 -0.61 12.05
N LYS A 12 5.46 -1.65 11.47
CA LYS A 12 6.00 -3.01 11.47
C LYS A 12 7.31 -3.12 10.68
N ALA A 13 7.47 -2.31 9.64
CA ALA A 13 8.72 -2.17 8.90
C ALA A 13 9.79 -1.33 9.65
N GLY A 14 9.49 -0.79 10.84
CA GLY A 14 10.44 0.02 11.62
C GLY A 14 10.71 1.42 11.04
N LEU A 15 9.89 1.89 10.10
CA LEU A 15 10.11 3.14 9.38
C LEU A 15 9.38 4.33 10.03
N SER A 16 10.00 5.50 10.05
CA SER A 16 9.35 6.78 10.33
C SER A 16 8.53 7.27 9.12
N GLN A 17 7.61 8.22 9.35
CA GLN A 17 6.86 8.86 8.25
C GLN A 17 7.79 9.58 7.25
N ASN A 18 8.94 10.10 7.71
CA ASN A 18 9.93 10.73 6.85
C ASN A 18 10.67 9.69 5.99
N GLN A 19 11.06 8.55 6.57
CA GLN A 19 11.76 7.50 5.83
C GLN A 19 10.88 6.88 4.73
N ILE A 20 9.64 6.49 5.05
CA ILE A 20 8.73 5.97 4.01
C ILE A 20 8.40 7.04 2.97
N GLY A 21 8.28 8.31 3.40
CA GLY A 21 8.05 9.43 2.49
C GLY A 21 9.18 9.54 1.46
N LYS A 22 10.44 9.47 1.91
CA LYS A 22 11.60 9.45 1.01
C LYS A 22 11.59 8.27 0.04
N LEU A 23 11.32 7.06 0.53
CA LEU A 23 11.22 5.85 -0.31
C LEU A 23 10.11 5.97 -1.36
N CYS A 24 8.98 6.55 -0.97
CA CYS A 24 7.82 6.70 -1.84
C CYS A 24 7.80 8.01 -2.66
N CYS A 25 8.79 8.88 -2.53
CA CYS A 25 8.81 10.25 -3.09
C CYS A 25 7.63 11.13 -2.65
N PHE A 26 7.21 11.01 -1.38
CA PHE A 26 6.21 11.85 -0.74
C PHE A 26 6.81 12.69 0.39
N ALA A 27 6.26 13.88 0.59
CA ALA A 27 6.60 14.67 1.76
C ALA A 27 6.05 13.99 3.04
N ARG A 28 6.75 14.17 4.16
CA ARG A 28 6.39 13.58 5.45
C ARG A 28 4.98 14.00 5.92
N ASN A 29 4.54 15.21 5.59
CA ASN A 29 3.16 15.67 5.86
C ASN A 29 2.13 14.89 5.03
N THR A 30 2.40 14.58 3.77
CA THR A 30 1.54 13.78 2.90
C THR A 30 1.33 12.38 3.47
N ILE A 31 2.41 11.72 3.93
CA ILE A 31 2.31 10.43 4.64
C ILE A 31 1.44 10.56 5.89
N SER A 32 1.63 11.61 6.69
CA SER A 32 0.80 11.84 7.87
C SER A 32 -0.68 12.00 7.50
N GLN A 33 -1.00 12.78 6.46
CA GLN A 33 -2.37 12.99 6.00
C GLN A 33 -3.03 11.71 5.49
N TYR A 34 -2.28 10.84 4.80
CA TYR A 34 -2.76 9.51 4.42
C TYR A 34 -3.06 8.64 5.65
N GLU A 35 -2.18 8.66 6.65
CA GLU A 35 -2.33 7.85 7.86
C GLU A 35 -3.47 8.31 8.77
N THR A 36 -3.73 9.63 8.82
CA THR A 36 -4.85 10.22 9.58
C THR A 36 -6.16 10.17 8.82
N GLY A 37 -6.13 9.93 7.50
CA GLY A 37 -7.30 9.95 6.62
C GLY A 37 -7.74 11.36 6.22
N THR A 38 -6.89 12.38 6.45
CA THR A 38 -7.13 13.76 5.98
C THR A 38 -6.98 13.85 4.46
N LEU A 39 -6.12 13.02 3.89
CA LEU A 39 -5.96 12.86 2.45
C LEU A 39 -6.22 11.39 2.09
N GLN A 40 -6.97 11.15 1.02
CA GLN A 40 -7.26 9.80 0.55
C GLN A 40 -6.22 9.38 -0.49
N PRO A 41 -5.41 8.33 -0.23
CA PRO A 41 -4.49 7.80 -1.24
C PRO A 41 -5.26 7.03 -2.31
N ASP A 42 -4.79 7.11 -3.55
CA ASP A 42 -5.25 6.23 -4.63
C ASP A 42 -4.64 4.82 -4.49
N PHE A 43 -5.12 3.88 -5.31
CA PHE A 43 -4.66 2.49 -5.24
C PHE A 43 -3.16 2.35 -5.50
N LYS A 44 -2.63 3.10 -6.49
CA LYS A 44 -1.19 3.10 -6.81
C LYS A 44 -0.33 3.58 -5.64
N THR A 45 -0.80 4.59 -4.90
CA THR A 45 -0.14 5.09 -3.68
C THR A 45 -0.18 4.05 -2.56
N ILE A 46 -1.33 3.41 -2.36
CA ILE A 46 -1.49 2.34 -1.36
C ILE A 46 -0.54 1.19 -1.66
N GLU A 47 -0.50 0.73 -2.91
CA GLU A 47 0.40 -0.32 -3.38
C GLU A 47 1.87 0.06 -3.19
N LYS A 48 2.26 1.28 -3.59
CA LYS A 48 3.63 1.75 -3.44
C LYS A 48 4.08 1.72 -1.98
N ILE A 49 3.26 2.27 -1.07
CA ILE A 49 3.58 2.28 0.36
C ILE A 49 3.62 0.86 0.92
N ALA A 50 2.69 -0.02 0.52
CA ALA A 50 2.67 -1.42 0.95
C ALA A 50 3.96 -2.14 0.53
N ASN A 51 4.37 -2.01 -0.73
CA ASN A 51 5.57 -2.64 -1.28
C ASN A 51 6.84 -2.19 -0.56
N GLU A 52 7.01 -0.88 -0.33
CA GLU A 52 8.14 -0.33 0.43
C GLU A 52 8.14 -0.76 1.92
N CYS A 53 6.99 -1.17 2.45
CA CYS A 53 6.88 -1.76 3.79
C CYS A 53 7.03 -3.29 3.79
N GLY A 54 7.29 -3.93 2.65
CA GLY A 54 7.43 -5.38 2.53
C GLY A 54 6.12 -6.16 2.43
N TYR A 55 5.03 -5.53 1.97
CA TYR A 55 3.72 -6.15 1.77
C TYR A 55 3.35 -6.19 0.28
N GLU A 56 2.68 -7.26 -0.14
CA GLU A 56 2.07 -7.38 -1.48
C GLU A 56 0.54 -7.36 -1.36
N ILE A 57 -0.13 -6.62 -2.27
CA ILE A 57 -1.59 -6.58 -2.32
C ILE A 57 -2.10 -7.69 -3.25
N THR A 58 -2.84 -8.64 -2.67
CA THR A 58 -3.43 -9.77 -3.37
C THR A 58 -4.95 -9.76 -3.25
N PHE A 59 -5.67 -9.97 -4.35
CA PHE A 59 -7.09 -10.31 -4.31
C PHE A 59 -7.24 -11.82 -4.36
N TYR A 60 -7.88 -12.40 -3.35
CA TYR A 60 -8.10 -13.84 -3.27
C TYR A 60 -9.52 -14.20 -3.69
N ASN A 61 -9.65 -15.06 -4.70
CA ASN A 61 -10.92 -15.62 -5.12
C ASN A 61 -11.22 -16.89 -4.30
N SER A 62 -12.17 -16.79 -3.36
CA SER A 62 -12.53 -17.90 -2.49
C SER A 62 -13.20 -19.08 -3.20
N LYS A 63 -13.81 -18.84 -4.37
CA LYS A 63 -14.50 -19.85 -5.18
C LYS A 63 -13.53 -20.65 -6.04
N THR A 64 -12.66 -19.97 -6.78
CA THR A 64 -11.69 -20.61 -7.68
C THR A 64 -10.35 -20.93 -7.02
N LYS A 65 -10.15 -20.47 -5.77
CA LYS A 65 -8.89 -20.61 -5.01
C LYS A 65 -7.70 -19.92 -5.68
N ASN A 66 -7.93 -19.00 -6.62
CA ASN A 66 -6.89 -18.25 -7.32
C ASN A 66 -6.59 -16.89 -6.63
N THR A 67 -5.41 -16.32 -6.91
CA THR A 67 -4.97 -15.01 -6.45
C THR A 67 -4.65 -14.09 -7.62
N LEU A 68 -5.19 -12.87 -7.58
CA LEU A 68 -4.84 -11.80 -8.52
C LEU A 68 -3.93 -10.80 -7.83
N THR A 69 -2.90 -10.37 -8.55
CA THR A 69 -2.03 -9.27 -8.16
C THR A 69 -2.01 -8.23 -9.27
N THR A 70 -1.53 -7.04 -8.96
CA THR A 70 -1.32 -5.96 -9.94
C THR A 70 -0.39 -6.34 -11.08
N LYS A 71 0.48 -7.34 -10.87
CA LYS A 71 1.40 -7.87 -11.87
C LYS A 71 0.79 -8.97 -12.74
N ASN A 72 -0.19 -9.71 -12.22
CA ASN A 72 -0.76 -10.88 -12.89
C ASN A 72 -2.08 -10.59 -13.63
N ILE A 73 -2.73 -9.45 -13.38
CA ILE A 73 -3.98 -9.04 -14.04
C ILE A 73 -3.88 -9.05 -15.58
N VAL A 74 -2.73 -8.65 -16.15
CA VAL A 74 -2.55 -8.58 -17.61
C VAL A 74 -2.52 -9.96 -18.29
N ARG A 75 -2.31 -11.05 -17.54
CA ARG A 75 -2.19 -12.41 -18.10
C ARG A 75 -3.51 -13.19 -18.15
N GLU A 76 -4.54 -12.74 -17.45
CA GLU A 76 -5.84 -13.44 -17.37
C GLU A 76 -6.93 -12.83 -18.26
N GLU A 77 -6.62 -11.78 -19.04
CA GLU A 77 -7.55 -11.15 -20.00
C GLU A 77 -7.46 -11.73 -21.44
N ILE A 78 -6.95 -12.96 -21.61
CA ILE A 78 -6.94 -13.69 -22.90
C ILE A 78 -8.03 -14.75 -22.93
#